data_AF-A0A924NZW9-F1
#
_entry.id   AF-A0A924NZW9-F1
#
_cell.length_a   1.000
_cell.length_b   1.000
_cell.length_c   1.000
_cell.angle_alpha   90.00
_cell.angle_beta   90.00
_cell.angle_gamma   90.00
#
_symmetry.space_group_name_H-M   'P 1'
#
loop_
_entity.id
_entity.type
_entity.pdbx_description
1 polymer ?
#
loop_
_entity_poly.entity_id
_entity_poly.type
_entity_poly.pdbx_seq_one_letter_code
_entity_poly.pdbx_strand_id
1 'polypeptide(L)'
;MWTVYLKEMLELIRDKKTFIFTVLVPIVAMPLIFAGFGYLTSTMFKKSEHAELTYAVFGRANAPELAARFAREKGFREVPLASEDQIKTAIDKDRIKFALVFPPGLAGALEAHQQASVTLHYNNAVTLDLTRKRVASVIDEHNAALREAALSALKMSQAELRFALNPTRLDQISTAGNRERMGAVFGGFLPYILLMVCLMAAMSPAIDLGAGEKERGTLETLLLAPIPRTQLVLAKFLV
;
A
#
# COMPACT_ATOMS: atom_id res chain seq x y z
N MET A 1 14.75 32.28 39.32
CA MET A 1 14.18 31.24 38.42
C MET A 1 13.41 31.83 37.22
N TRP A 2 12.26 32.49 37.43
CA TRP A 2 11.38 32.96 36.33
C TRP A 2 12.07 33.91 35.33
N THR A 3 12.93 34.80 35.81
CA THR A 3 13.72 35.71 34.95
C THR A 3 14.64 34.96 33.98
N VAL A 4 15.25 33.85 34.43
CA VAL A 4 16.11 33.02 33.59
C VAL A 4 15.26 32.30 32.55
N TYR A 5 14.16 31.67 32.97
CA TYR A 5 13.20 31.02 32.06
C TYR A 5 12.69 31.98 30.97
N LEU A 6 12.24 33.18 31.34
CA LEU A 6 11.78 34.19 30.38
C LEU A 6 12.89 34.63 29.43
N LYS A 7 14.15 34.74 29.90
CA LYS A 7 15.32 35.03 29.06
C LYS A 7 15.53 33.93 28.03
N GLU A 8 15.56 32.66 28.46
CA GLU A 8 15.77 31.51 27.57
C GLU A 8 14.66 31.40 26.50
N MET A 9 13.39 31.52 26.92
CA MET A 9 12.25 31.52 25.99
C MET A 9 12.32 32.67 24.98
N LEU A 10 12.75 33.86 25.41
CA LEU A 10 12.91 35.02 24.54
C LEU A 10 14.03 34.81 23.52
N GLU A 11 15.14 34.19 23.92
CA GLU A 11 16.27 33.86 23.04
C GLU A 11 15.85 32.83 21.98
N LEU A 12 15.13 31.79 22.40
CA LEU A 12 14.55 30.79 21.49
C LEU A 12 13.58 31.37 20.47
N ILE A 13 12.66 32.24 20.92
CA ILE A 13 11.68 32.89 20.03
C ILE A 13 12.37 33.88 19.07
N ARG A 14 13.48 34.51 19.49
CA ARG A 14 14.26 35.43 18.65
C ARG A 14 15.07 34.71 17.58
N ASP A 15 15.39 33.44 17.77
CA ASP A 15 16.00 32.62 16.73
C ASP A 15 14.98 32.23 15.65
N LYS A 16 14.78 33.16 14.72
CA LYS A 16 13.88 33.00 13.57
C LYS A 16 14.25 31.80 12.72
N LYS A 17 15.53 31.44 12.61
CA LYS A 17 15.95 30.29 11.80
C LYS A 17 15.48 29.00 12.47
N THR A 18 15.78 28.85 13.75
CA THR A 18 15.35 27.68 14.52
C THR A 18 13.83 27.57 14.55
N PHE A 19 13.10 28.67 14.78
CA PHE A 19 11.63 28.65 14.73
C PHE A 19 11.06 28.26 13.36
N ILE A 20 11.61 28.80 12.26
CA ILE A 20 11.18 28.46 10.90
C ILE A 20 11.44 26.98 10.59
N PHE A 21 12.65 26.48 10.86
CA PHE A 21 13.00 25.09 10.58
C PHE A 21 12.26 24.08 11.45
N THR A 22 11.96 24.46 12.70
CA THR A 22 11.31 23.58 13.67
C THR A 22 9.79 23.53 13.51
N VAL A 23 9.14 24.67 13.26
CA VAL A 23 7.67 24.75 13.24
C VAL A 23 7.13 24.86 11.81
N LEU A 24 7.62 25.83 11.04
CA LEU A 24 7.06 26.13 9.72
C LEU A 24 7.39 25.02 8.71
N VAL A 25 8.63 24.52 8.70
CA VAL A 25 9.05 23.50 7.75
C VAL A 25 8.23 22.21 7.89
N PRO A 26 8.04 21.58 9.08
CA PRO A 26 7.21 20.39 9.17
C PRO A 26 5.74 20.62 8.78
N ILE A 27 5.15 21.76 9.16
CA ILE A 27 3.76 22.10 8.83
C ILE A 27 3.55 22.19 7.31
N VAL A 28 4.53 22.71 6.57
CA VAL A 28 4.43 22.86 5.10
C VAL A 28 4.94 21.61 4.38
N ALA A 29 6.08 21.08 4.80
CA ALA A 29 6.76 19.96 4.15
C ALA A 29 5.99 18.65 4.33
N MET A 30 5.41 18.36 5.51
CA MET A 30 4.68 17.10 5.71
C MET A 30 3.49 16.98 4.76
N PRO A 31 2.54 17.94 4.67
CA PRO A 31 1.45 17.87 3.69
C PRO A 31 1.96 17.73 2.25
N LEU A 32 3.05 18.41 1.89
CA LEU A 32 3.68 18.31 0.56
C LEU A 32 4.22 16.92 0.28
N ILE A 33 4.94 16.33 1.24
CA ILE A 33 5.47 14.97 1.16
C ILE A 33 4.33 13.96 1.09
N PHE A 34 3.31 14.09 1.93
CA PHE A 34 2.13 13.21 1.92
C PHE A 34 1.34 13.32 0.61
N ALA A 35 1.13 14.53 0.09
CA ALA A 35 0.46 14.75 -1.19
C ALA A 35 1.29 14.15 -2.34
N GLY A 36 2.60 14.38 -2.35
CA GLY A 36 3.52 13.82 -3.34
C GLY A 36 3.57 12.29 -3.28
N PHE A 37 3.66 11.71 -2.09
CA PHE A 37 3.64 10.26 -1.89
C PHE A 37 2.29 9.65 -2.26
N GLY A 38 1.19 10.32 -1.93
CA GLY A 38 -0.17 9.93 -2.35
C GLY A 38 -0.32 9.94 -3.87
N TYR A 39 0.23 10.95 -4.54
CA TYR A 39 0.26 11.02 -6.00
C TYR A 39 1.11 9.89 -6.60
N LEU A 40 2.34 9.69 -6.10
CA LEU A 40 3.24 8.61 -6.54
C LEU A 40 2.64 7.22 -6.33
N THR A 41 2.05 6.96 -5.16
CA THR A 41 1.36 5.68 -4.92
C THR A 41 0.17 5.51 -5.84
N SER A 42 -0.68 6.54 -6.01
CA SER A 42 -1.83 6.44 -6.91
C SER A 42 -1.43 6.18 -8.37
N THR A 43 -0.33 6.78 -8.83
CA THR A 43 0.21 6.56 -10.18
C THR A 43 0.84 5.17 -10.32
N MET A 44 1.54 4.69 -9.29
CA MET A 44 2.05 3.30 -9.23
C MET A 44 0.91 2.27 -9.22
N PHE A 45 -0.15 2.50 -8.46
CA PHE A 45 -1.34 1.64 -8.44
C PHE A 45 -2.02 1.58 -9.80
N LYS A 46 -2.28 2.74 -10.44
CA LYS A 46 -2.86 2.79 -11.79
C LYS A 46 -1.96 2.12 -12.83
N LYS A 47 -0.64 2.30 -12.72
CA LYS A 47 0.34 1.68 -13.62
C LYS A 47 0.41 0.16 -13.41
N SER A 48 0.17 -0.33 -12.19
CA SER A 48 0.15 -1.76 -11.86
C SER A 48 -1.16 -2.45 -12.23
N GLU A 49 -2.30 -1.76 -12.15
CA GLU A 49 -3.61 -2.27 -12.59
C GLU A 49 -3.62 -2.54 -14.10
N HIS A 50 -2.97 -1.66 -14.87
CA HIS A 50 -2.79 -1.80 -16.31
C HIS A 50 -1.43 -2.38 -16.71
N ALA A 51 -0.62 -2.86 -15.76
CA ALA A 51 0.65 -3.47 -16.09
C ALA A 51 0.40 -4.72 -16.93
N GLU A 52 1.12 -4.83 -18.05
CA GLU A 52 1.13 -6.05 -18.84
C GLU A 52 1.71 -7.19 -18.00
N LEU A 53 0.90 -8.21 -17.74
CA LEU A 53 1.35 -9.46 -17.14
C LEU A 53 1.74 -10.40 -18.26
N THR A 54 3.05 -10.65 -18.39
CA THR A 54 3.56 -11.67 -19.29
C THR A 54 3.25 -13.06 -18.72
N TYR A 55 2.76 -13.97 -19.55
CA TYR A 55 2.36 -15.30 -19.10
C TYR A 55 2.71 -16.38 -20.10
N ALA A 56 2.78 -17.62 -19.63
CA ALA A 56 2.94 -18.81 -20.48
C ALA A 56 1.78 -19.78 -20.26
N VAL A 57 1.41 -20.51 -21.30
CA VAL A 57 0.34 -21.52 -21.27
C VAL A 57 0.87 -22.85 -21.74
N PHE A 58 0.58 -23.90 -20.98
CA PHE A 58 0.86 -25.29 -21.34
C PHE A 58 -0.45 -26.08 -21.44
N GLY A 59 -0.49 -27.03 -22.37
CA GLY A 59 -1.69 -27.85 -22.60
C GLY A 59 -2.81 -27.10 -23.32
N ARG A 60 -2.51 -26.13 -24.19
CA ARG A 60 -3.52 -25.35 -24.96
C ARG A 60 -4.55 -26.21 -25.69
N ALA A 61 -4.14 -27.38 -26.16
CA ALA A 61 -5.04 -28.35 -26.80
C ALA A 61 -6.12 -28.89 -25.86
N ASN A 62 -5.87 -28.93 -24.54
CA ASN A 62 -6.79 -29.43 -23.53
C ASN A 62 -7.85 -28.39 -23.13
N ALA A 63 -7.66 -27.11 -23.44
CA ALA A 63 -8.56 -26.02 -23.05
C ALA A 63 -8.51 -24.83 -24.04
N PRO A 64 -8.89 -25.03 -25.32
CA PRO A 64 -8.72 -23.99 -26.36
C PRO A 64 -9.57 -22.74 -26.10
N GLU A 65 -10.79 -22.87 -25.56
CA GLU A 65 -11.66 -21.73 -25.25
C GLU A 65 -11.08 -20.88 -24.12
N LEU A 66 -10.59 -21.52 -23.04
CA LEU A 66 -10.00 -20.84 -21.91
C LEU A 66 -8.69 -20.12 -22.32
N ALA A 67 -7.83 -20.79 -23.08
CA ALA A 67 -6.63 -20.18 -23.65
C ALA A 67 -6.97 -18.94 -24.51
N ALA A 68 -8.02 -19.02 -25.33
CA ALA A 68 -8.46 -17.90 -26.15
C ALA A 68 -9.06 -16.73 -25.34
N ARG A 69 -9.65 -17.01 -24.16
CA ARG A 69 -10.08 -15.95 -23.23
C ARG A 69 -8.88 -15.22 -22.63
N PHE A 70 -7.89 -15.94 -22.12
CA PHE A 70 -6.65 -15.33 -21.62
C PHE A 70 -5.90 -14.52 -22.70
N ALA A 71 -5.91 -14.97 -23.95
CA ALA A 71 -5.28 -14.25 -25.07
C ALA A 71 -6.04 -12.97 -25.48
N ARG A 72 -7.34 -12.87 -25.19
CA ARG A 72 -8.16 -11.67 -25.45
C ARG A 72 -8.18 -10.68 -24.29
N GLU A 73 -7.75 -11.13 -23.10
CA GLU A 73 -7.74 -10.30 -21.90
C GLU A 73 -6.75 -9.15 -22.02
N LYS A 74 -7.19 -7.94 -21.66
CA LYS A 74 -6.34 -6.76 -21.79
C LYS A 74 -5.23 -6.78 -20.74
N GLY A 75 -4.02 -6.47 -21.19
CA GLY A 75 -2.85 -6.44 -20.32
C GLY A 75 -2.34 -7.82 -19.93
N PHE A 76 -2.70 -8.89 -20.65
CA PHE A 76 -1.99 -10.17 -20.63
C PHE A 76 -1.21 -10.34 -21.94
N ARG A 77 0.06 -10.75 -21.84
CA ARG A 77 0.92 -10.97 -22.99
C ARG A 77 1.52 -12.36 -22.96
N GLU A 78 1.14 -13.20 -23.91
CA GLU A 78 1.65 -14.57 -23.99
C GLU A 78 3.13 -14.56 -24.43
N VAL A 79 3.97 -15.31 -23.71
CA VAL A 79 5.38 -15.54 -24.00
C VAL A 79 5.59 -17.05 -24.09
N PRO A 80 5.95 -17.58 -25.27
CA PRO A 80 6.17 -19.02 -25.41
C PRO A 80 7.39 -19.47 -24.59
N LEU A 81 7.23 -20.59 -23.91
CA LEU A 81 8.28 -21.33 -23.19
C LEU A 81 8.41 -22.72 -23.80
N ALA A 82 9.62 -23.29 -23.74
CA ALA A 82 9.91 -24.56 -24.39
C ALA A 82 9.43 -25.79 -23.59
N SER A 83 9.45 -25.72 -22.25
CA SER A 83 8.91 -26.77 -21.37
C SER A 83 8.39 -26.21 -20.05
N GLU A 84 7.57 -27.00 -19.34
CA GLU A 84 7.08 -26.66 -18.00
C GLU A 84 8.20 -26.52 -16.96
N ASP A 85 9.31 -27.25 -17.11
CA ASP A 85 10.44 -27.18 -16.17
C ASP A 85 11.07 -25.77 -16.14
N GLN A 86 10.91 -25.01 -17.23
CA GLN A 86 11.40 -23.63 -17.32
C GLN A 86 10.51 -22.62 -16.63
N ILE A 87 9.29 -22.98 -16.21
CA ILE A 87 8.33 -22.06 -15.58
C ILE A 87 8.97 -21.36 -14.39
N LYS A 88 9.57 -22.13 -13.47
CA LYS A 88 10.16 -21.58 -12.25
C LYS A 88 11.29 -20.60 -12.59
N THR A 89 12.23 -21.00 -13.43
CA THR A 89 13.35 -20.15 -13.84
C THR A 89 12.90 -18.91 -14.61
N ALA A 90 11.83 -19.01 -15.41
CA ALA A 90 11.29 -17.89 -16.17
C ALA A 90 10.53 -16.88 -15.28
N ILE A 91 9.88 -17.35 -14.21
CA ILE A 91 9.30 -16.49 -13.16
C ILE A 91 10.41 -15.83 -12.36
N ASP A 92 11.43 -16.58 -11.93
CA ASP A 92 12.56 -16.07 -11.16
C ASP A 92 13.37 -15.00 -11.93
N LYS A 93 13.47 -15.15 -13.25
CA LYS A 93 14.13 -14.18 -14.15
C LYS A 93 13.23 -13.05 -14.66
N ASP A 94 12.01 -12.91 -14.11
CA ASP A 94 11.03 -11.90 -14.51
C ASP A 94 10.63 -11.91 -16.01
N ARG A 95 10.86 -13.03 -16.72
CA ARG A 95 10.46 -13.20 -18.12
C ARG A 95 8.95 -13.37 -18.23
N ILE A 96 8.34 -14.09 -17.29
CA ILE A 96 6.90 -14.23 -17.12
C ILE A 96 6.50 -13.92 -15.68
N LYS A 97 5.29 -13.42 -15.47
CA LYS A 97 4.72 -13.16 -14.14
C LYS A 97 3.91 -14.34 -13.61
N PHE A 98 3.34 -15.15 -14.49
CA PHE A 98 2.66 -16.40 -14.15
C PHE A 98 2.65 -17.40 -15.31
N ALA A 99 2.37 -18.66 -15.01
CA ALA A 99 2.09 -19.69 -16.02
C ALA A 99 0.82 -20.47 -15.67
N LEU A 100 0.08 -20.88 -16.70
CA LEU A 100 -1.10 -21.72 -16.59
C LEU A 100 -0.81 -23.09 -17.19
N VAL A 101 -1.14 -24.14 -16.46
CA VAL A 101 -1.01 -25.53 -16.90
C VAL A 101 -2.39 -26.16 -16.96
N PHE A 102 -2.79 -26.57 -18.17
CA PHE A 102 -4.04 -27.28 -18.41
C PHE A 102 -3.80 -28.78 -18.47
N PRO A 103 -4.26 -29.56 -17.46
CA PRO A 103 -4.03 -31.00 -17.42
C PRO A 103 -4.67 -31.73 -18.62
N PRO A 104 -4.12 -32.87 -19.03
CA PRO A 104 -4.73 -33.71 -20.06
C PRO A 104 -6.13 -34.14 -19.63
N GLY A 105 -7.09 -34.06 -20.56
CA GLY A 105 -8.49 -34.45 -20.28
C GLY A 105 -9.37 -33.35 -19.68
N LEU A 106 -8.87 -32.12 -19.50
CA LEU A 106 -9.67 -31.00 -18.97
C LEU A 106 -10.94 -30.75 -19.81
N ALA A 107 -10.83 -30.64 -21.14
CA ALA A 107 -11.99 -30.47 -22.01
C ALA A 107 -13.02 -31.61 -21.86
N GLY A 108 -12.55 -32.87 -21.83
CA GLY A 108 -13.42 -34.04 -21.67
C GLY A 108 -14.12 -34.07 -20.30
N ALA A 109 -13.42 -33.67 -19.23
CA ALA A 109 -14.03 -33.55 -17.90
C ALA A 109 -15.12 -32.48 -17.88
N LEU A 110 -14.90 -31.33 -18.52
CA LEU A 110 -15.90 -30.26 -18.61
C LEU A 110 -17.11 -30.66 -19.46
N GLU A 111 -16.90 -31.36 -20.59
CA GLU A 111 -17.97 -31.93 -21.40
C GLU A 111 -18.80 -32.98 -20.64
N ALA A 112 -18.14 -33.78 -19.80
CA ALA A 112 -18.79 -34.75 -18.92
C ALA A 112 -19.44 -34.12 -17.66
N HIS A 113 -19.50 -32.78 -17.56
CA HIS A 113 -19.99 -32.04 -16.41
C HIS A 113 -19.27 -32.37 -15.09
N GLN A 114 -17.99 -32.74 -15.17
CA GLN A 114 -17.13 -32.99 -14.03
C GLN A 114 -16.27 -31.77 -13.69
N GLN A 115 -15.86 -31.67 -12.43
CA GLN A 115 -14.96 -30.61 -11.99
C GLN A 115 -13.57 -30.82 -12.58
N ALA A 116 -13.01 -29.78 -13.18
CA ALA A 116 -11.63 -29.74 -13.63
C ALA A 116 -10.81 -28.74 -12.82
N SER A 117 -9.51 -29.00 -12.70
CA SER A 117 -8.56 -28.10 -12.05
C SER A 117 -7.56 -27.54 -13.06
N VAL A 118 -7.19 -26.27 -12.88
CA VAL A 118 -6.13 -25.58 -13.64
C VAL A 118 -5.06 -25.16 -12.64
N THR A 119 -3.80 -25.43 -12.96
CA THR A 119 -2.68 -25.07 -12.08
C THR A 119 -2.13 -23.71 -12.46
N LEU A 120 -2.06 -22.80 -11.49
CA LEU A 120 -1.44 -21.48 -11.62
C LEU A 120 -0.08 -21.49 -10.93
N HIS A 121 0.99 -21.26 -11.70
CA HIS A 121 2.33 -21.02 -11.18
C HIS A 121 2.60 -19.51 -11.15
N TYR A 122 2.92 -18.97 -9.98
CA TYR A 122 3.26 -17.55 -9.81
C TYR A 122 4.15 -17.37 -8.58
N ASN A 123 4.83 -16.23 -8.49
CA ASN A 123 5.61 -15.87 -7.31
C ASN A 123 4.72 -15.15 -6.28
N ASN A 124 4.49 -15.79 -5.13
CA ASN A 124 3.68 -15.25 -4.03
C ASN A 124 4.49 -14.42 -3.01
N ALA A 125 5.82 -14.32 -3.17
CA ALA A 125 6.66 -13.49 -2.30
C ALA A 125 6.47 -11.98 -2.56
N VAL A 126 5.95 -11.61 -3.74
CA VAL A 126 5.61 -10.22 -4.07
C VAL A 126 4.25 -9.89 -3.44
N THR A 127 4.25 -8.96 -2.48
CA THR A 127 3.17 -8.63 -1.53
C THR A 127 1.84 -8.16 -2.14
N LEU A 128 1.74 -8.07 -3.46
CA LEU A 128 0.54 -7.67 -4.19
C LEU A 128 -0.05 -8.90 -4.89
N ASP A 129 -1.10 -9.49 -4.31
CA ASP A 129 -1.88 -10.63 -4.86
C ASP A 129 -2.66 -10.27 -6.16
N LEU A 130 -2.21 -9.24 -6.89
CA LEU A 130 -2.85 -8.71 -8.10
C LEU A 130 -2.85 -9.74 -9.23
N THR A 131 -1.76 -10.49 -9.40
CA THR A 131 -1.67 -11.54 -10.43
C THR A 131 -2.72 -12.61 -10.21
N ARG A 132 -2.80 -13.17 -9.00
CA ARG A 132 -3.82 -14.16 -8.65
C ARG A 132 -5.22 -13.61 -8.79
N LYS A 133 -5.49 -12.38 -8.31
CA LYS A 133 -6.81 -11.74 -8.44
C LYS A 133 -7.23 -11.56 -9.90
N ARG A 134 -6.33 -11.10 -10.77
CA ARG A 134 -6.61 -10.94 -12.22
C ARG A 134 -6.85 -12.28 -12.90
N VAL A 135 -6.01 -13.29 -12.61
CA VAL A 135 -6.20 -14.64 -13.15
C VAL A 135 -7.53 -15.24 -12.67
N ALA A 136 -7.84 -15.12 -11.37
CA ALA A 136 -9.09 -15.62 -10.79
C ALA A 136 -10.31 -14.95 -11.42
N SER A 137 -10.27 -13.64 -11.68
CA SER A 137 -11.36 -12.92 -12.37
C SER A 137 -11.68 -13.54 -13.74
N VAL A 138 -10.65 -13.83 -14.55
CA VAL A 138 -10.83 -14.46 -15.88
C VAL A 138 -11.40 -15.87 -15.76
N ILE A 139 -10.92 -16.65 -14.76
CA ILE A 139 -11.45 -17.99 -14.48
C ILE A 139 -12.92 -17.91 -14.02
N ASP A 140 -13.27 -16.98 -13.14
CA ASP A 140 -14.61 -16.81 -12.60
C ASP A 140 -15.62 -16.40 -13.67
N GLU A 141 -15.23 -15.54 -14.60
CA GLU A 141 -16.01 -15.17 -15.78
C GLU A 141 -16.21 -16.37 -16.74
N HIS A 142 -15.18 -17.19 -16.94
CA HIS A 142 -15.32 -18.43 -17.72
C HIS A 142 -16.26 -19.43 -17.03
N ASN A 143 -16.08 -19.63 -15.72
CA ASN A 143 -16.94 -20.47 -14.90
C ASN A 143 -18.39 -19.96 -14.88
N ALA A 144 -18.61 -18.64 -14.91
CA ALA A 144 -19.96 -18.07 -15.01
C ALA A 144 -20.63 -18.44 -16.33
N ALA A 145 -19.91 -18.33 -17.45
CA ALA A 145 -20.43 -18.72 -18.76
C ALA A 145 -20.73 -20.23 -18.85
N LEU A 146 -19.84 -21.08 -18.33
CA LEU A 146 -20.06 -22.54 -18.29
C LEU A 146 -21.26 -22.91 -17.40
N ARG A 147 -21.39 -22.27 -16.22
CA ARG A 147 -22.55 -22.47 -15.33
C ARG A 147 -23.85 -22.05 -15.98
N GLU A 148 -23.86 -20.90 -16.66
CA GLU A 148 -25.05 -20.42 -17.39
C GLU A 148 -25.44 -21.38 -18.51
N ALA A 149 -24.47 -21.86 -19.31
CA ALA A 149 -24.70 -22.88 -20.33
C ALA A 149 -25.29 -24.17 -19.74
N ALA A 150 -24.67 -24.71 -18.67
CA ALA A 150 -25.13 -25.92 -18.00
C ALA A 150 -26.55 -25.78 -17.42
N LEU A 151 -26.87 -24.64 -16.79
CA LEU A 151 -28.19 -24.40 -16.20
C LEU A 151 -29.26 -24.12 -17.27
N SER A 152 -28.90 -23.48 -18.39
CA SER A 152 -29.84 -23.28 -19.51
C SER A 152 -30.27 -24.60 -20.16
N ALA A 153 -29.39 -25.60 -20.18
CA ALA A 153 -29.72 -26.95 -20.65
C ALA A 153 -30.80 -27.63 -19.80
N LEU A 154 -30.98 -27.21 -18.54
CA LEU A 154 -32.03 -27.69 -17.64
C LEU A 154 -33.40 -27.05 -17.91
N LYS A 155 -33.56 -26.25 -18.99
CA LYS A 155 -34.81 -25.56 -19.37
C LYS A 155 -35.39 -24.66 -18.28
N MET A 156 -34.53 -24.11 -17.42
CA MET A 156 -34.92 -23.15 -16.39
C MET A 156 -35.32 -21.82 -17.02
N SER A 157 -36.32 -21.15 -16.45
CA SER A 157 -36.65 -19.77 -16.82
C SER A 157 -35.52 -18.81 -16.42
N GLN A 158 -35.44 -17.65 -17.07
CA GLN A 158 -34.41 -16.64 -16.77
C GLN A 158 -34.46 -16.16 -15.30
N ALA A 159 -35.65 -16.19 -14.67
CA ALA A 159 -35.83 -15.84 -13.27
C ALA A 159 -35.26 -16.91 -12.33
N GLU A 160 -35.52 -18.19 -12.60
CA GLU A 160 -34.99 -19.32 -11.83
C GLU A 160 -33.47 -19.43 -11.96
N LEU A 161 -32.93 -19.16 -13.16
CA LEU A 161 -31.49 -19.12 -13.40
C LEU A 161 -30.81 -18.03 -12.55
N ARG A 162 -31.38 -16.82 -12.52
CA ARG A 162 -30.86 -15.71 -11.70
C ARG A 162 -30.88 -16.06 -10.21
N PHE A 163 -31.96 -16.68 -9.74
CA PHE A 163 -32.06 -17.17 -8.37
C PHE A 163 -31.04 -18.28 -8.06
N ALA A 164 -30.82 -19.24 -8.96
CA ALA A 164 -29.85 -20.32 -8.74
C ALA A 164 -28.40 -19.82 -8.70
N LEU A 165 -28.04 -18.82 -9.53
CA LEU A 165 -26.68 -18.30 -9.62
C LEU A 165 -26.34 -17.30 -8.51
N ASN A 166 -27.23 -16.35 -8.24
CA ASN A 166 -27.01 -15.28 -7.26
C ASN A 166 -28.31 -15.06 -6.46
N PRO A 167 -28.69 -15.99 -5.58
CA PRO A 167 -29.96 -15.93 -4.83
C PRO A 167 -30.03 -14.73 -3.90
N THR A 168 -28.87 -14.26 -3.43
CA THR A 168 -28.74 -13.08 -2.57
C THR A 168 -27.74 -12.13 -3.19
N ARG A 169 -28.16 -10.89 -3.40
CA ARG A 169 -27.30 -9.80 -3.84
C ARG A 169 -27.01 -8.90 -2.65
N LEU A 170 -25.73 -8.65 -2.40
CA LEU A 170 -25.33 -7.68 -1.39
C LEU A 170 -25.26 -6.30 -2.03
N ASP A 171 -26.28 -5.47 -1.76
CA ASP A 171 -26.22 -4.06 -2.12
C ASP A 171 -25.49 -3.29 -1.01
N GLN A 172 -24.25 -2.90 -1.28
CA GLN A 172 -23.43 -2.16 -0.34
C GLN A 172 -23.68 -0.66 -0.50
N ILE A 173 -24.24 -0.04 0.53
CA ILE A 173 -24.38 1.41 0.62
C ILE A 173 -23.44 1.88 1.73
N SER A 174 -22.37 2.57 1.36
CA SER A 174 -21.44 3.14 2.34
C SER A 174 -22.10 4.29 3.09
N THR A 175 -22.17 4.19 4.41
CA THR A 175 -22.57 5.28 5.31
C THR A 175 -21.45 6.26 5.62
N ALA A 176 -20.19 5.85 5.41
CA ALA A 176 -19.02 6.68 5.71
C ALA A 176 -18.93 7.89 4.76
N GLY A 177 -18.89 9.08 5.34
CA GLY A 177 -18.64 10.31 4.60
C GLY A 177 -17.18 10.44 4.14
N ASN A 178 -16.89 11.33 3.20
CA ASN A 178 -15.53 11.55 2.71
C ASN A 178 -14.54 11.93 3.83
N ARG A 179 -14.97 12.72 4.82
CA ARG A 179 -14.12 13.11 5.97
C ARG A 179 -13.77 11.92 6.86
N GLU A 180 -14.69 10.99 7.08
CA GLU A 180 -14.46 9.80 7.91
C GLU A 180 -13.47 8.85 7.23
N ARG A 181 -13.62 8.64 5.91
CA ARG A 181 -12.65 7.84 5.13
C ARG A 181 -11.26 8.45 5.13
N MET A 182 -11.17 9.76 4.93
CA MET A 182 -9.88 10.46 5.02
C MET A 182 -9.32 10.40 6.45
N GLY A 183 -10.16 10.60 7.46
CA GLY A 183 -9.79 10.49 8.87
C GLY A 183 -9.27 9.10 9.24
N ALA A 184 -9.84 8.03 8.71
CA ALA A 184 -9.37 6.66 8.94
C ALA A 184 -7.97 6.42 8.36
N VAL A 185 -7.69 6.97 7.17
CA VAL A 185 -6.36 6.82 6.52
C VAL A 185 -5.31 7.69 7.21
N PHE A 186 -5.59 8.97 7.46
CA PHE A 186 -4.61 9.90 8.03
C PHE A 186 -4.51 9.81 9.56
N GLY A 187 -5.59 9.44 10.24
CA GLY A 187 -5.65 9.35 11.70
C GLY A 187 -4.66 8.34 12.29
N GLY A 188 -4.39 7.24 11.58
CA GLY A 188 -3.39 6.25 11.99
C GLY A 188 -1.96 6.78 11.98
N PHE A 189 -1.66 7.77 11.14
CA PHE A 189 -0.32 8.38 11.04
C PHE A 189 -0.11 9.55 12.00
N LEU A 190 -1.20 10.14 12.52
CA LEU A 190 -1.13 11.33 13.37
C LEU A 190 -0.21 11.16 14.60
N PRO A 191 -0.20 10.04 15.35
CA PRO A 191 0.70 9.87 16.48
C PRO A 191 2.18 9.88 16.08
N TYR A 192 2.52 9.27 14.95
CA TYR A 192 3.89 9.24 14.44
C TYR A 192 4.36 10.61 13.99
N ILE A 193 3.49 11.38 13.33
CA ILE A 193 3.78 12.76 12.93
C ILE A 193 4.00 13.62 14.18
N LEU A 194 3.12 13.53 15.18
CA LEU A 194 3.26 14.26 16.43
C LEU A 194 4.56 13.91 17.15
N LEU A 195 4.89 12.62 17.26
CA LEU A 195 6.13 12.17 17.88
C LEU A 195 7.37 12.74 17.16
N MET A 196 7.40 12.67 15.83
CA MET A 196 8.51 13.19 15.02
C MET A 196 8.63 14.72 15.14
N VAL A 197 7.52 15.46 15.06
CA VAL A 197 7.52 16.92 15.19
C VAL A 197 7.95 17.32 16.59
N CYS A 198 7.44 16.67 17.65
CA CYS A 198 7.87 16.93 19.03
C CYS A 198 9.36 16.65 19.21
N LEU A 199 9.87 15.55 18.67
CA LEU A 199 11.29 15.20 18.77
C LEU A 199 12.17 16.23 18.04
N MET A 200 11.83 16.57 16.79
CA MET A 200 12.54 17.60 16.03
C MET A 200 12.49 18.96 16.74
N ALA A 201 11.34 19.31 17.32
CA ALA A 201 11.15 20.59 17.97
C ALA A 201 11.86 20.73 19.31
N ALA A 202 11.92 19.66 20.10
CA ALA A 202 12.62 19.66 21.36
C ALA A 202 14.15 19.58 21.19
N MET A 203 14.65 19.09 20.05
CA MET A 203 16.07 18.83 19.85
C MET A 203 16.91 20.12 19.80
N SER A 204 16.52 21.12 19.02
CA SER A 204 17.28 22.37 18.89
C SER A 204 17.38 23.16 20.21
N PRO A 205 16.28 23.39 20.97
CA PRO A 205 16.36 24.01 22.30
C PRO A 205 17.22 23.22 23.28
N ALA A 206 17.09 21.89 23.31
CA ALA A 206 17.86 21.03 24.22
C ALA A 206 19.38 21.10 23.95
N ILE A 207 19.78 21.17 22.68
CA ILE A 207 21.19 21.31 22.31
C ILE A 207 21.72 22.70 22.70
N ASP A 208 20.96 23.76 22.43
CA ASP A 208 21.41 25.13 22.67
C ASP A 208 21.53 25.45 24.17
N LEU A 209 20.55 25.01 24.98
CA LEU A 209 20.54 25.19 26.44
C LEU A 209 21.70 24.49 27.17
N GLY A 210 22.24 23.42 26.56
CA GLY A 210 23.31 22.61 27.15
C GLY A 210 24.66 22.91 26.52
N ALA A 211 24.86 22.39 25.31
CA ALA A 211 26.12 22.49 24.59
C ALA A 211 26.33 23.90 24.01
N GLY A 212 25.28 24.53 23.48
CA GLY A 212 25.36 25.85 22.86
C GLY A 212 25.85 26.94 23.82
N GLU A 213 25.26 27.02 25.02
CA GLU A 213 25.71 27.98 26.05
C GLU A 213 27.12 27.68 26.59
N LYS A 214 27.51 26.40 26.65
CA LYS A 214 28.87 26.01 27.02
C LYS A 214 29.89 26.44 25.96
N GLU A 215 29.59 26.26 24.68
CA GLU A 215 30.47 26.69 23.58
C GLU A 215 30.61 28.21 23.50
N ARG A 216 29.56 28.96 23.86
CA ARG A 216 29.57 30.43 23.86
C ARG A 216 30.18 31.04 25.13
N GLY A 217 30.55 30.24 26.13
CA GLY A 217 31.08 30.70 27.41
C GLY A 217 30.06 31.42 28.30
N THR A 218 28.77 31.33 27.99
CA THR A 218 27.70 32.02 28.73
C THR A 218 27.29 31.23 29.96
N LEU A 219 27.46 29.91 29.93
CA LEU A 219 27.14 29.02 31.06
C LEU A 219 27.98 29.35 32.30
N GLU A 220 29.28 29.60 32.14
CA GLU A 220 30.21 29.96 33.21
C GLU A 220 29.82 31.29 33.86
N THR A 221 29.42 32.26 33.05
CA THR A 221 28.94 33.57 33.52
C THR A 221 27.64 33.42 34.32
N LEU A 222 26.72 32.56 33.85
CA LEU A 222 25.45 32.29 34.52
C LEU A 222 25.65 31.59 35.88
N LEU A 223 26.71 30.77 36.00
CA LEU A 223 27.09 30.09 37.24
C LEU A 223 27.76 31.01 38.28
N LEU A 224 28.28 32.18 37.86
CA LEU A 224 28.82 33.21 38.74
C LEU A 224 27.73 34.16 39.28
N ALA A 225 26.54 34.16 38.67
CA ALA A 225 25.43 34.96 39.14
C ALA A 225 24.97 34.51 40.54
N PRO A 226 24.50 35.42 41.41
CA PRO A 226 24.08 35.10 42.78
C PRO A 226 22.69 34.42 42.80
N ILE A 227 22.55 33.30 42.10
CA ILE A 227 21.33 32.49 41.99
C ILE A 227 21.62 31.04 42.38
N PRO A 228 20.68 30.36 43.07
CA PRO A 228 20.86 28.96 43.43
C PRO A 228 20.96 28.06 42.18
N ARG A 229 21.90 27.11 42.18
CA ARG A 229 22.09 26.15 41.06
C ARG A 229 20.83 25.36 40.72
N THR A 230 20.03 25.00 41.72
CA THR A 230 18.75 24.30 41.52
C THR A 230 17.74 25.15 40.75
N GLN A 231 17.69 26.46 41.00
CA GLN A 231 16.82 27.37 40.25
C GLN A 231 17.29 27.55 38.80
N LEU A 232 18.59 27.45 38.55
CA LEU A 232 19.16 27.49 37.21
C LEU A 232 18.74 26.24 36.40
N VAL A 233 18.89 25.05 37.00
CA VAL A 233 18.53 23.77 36.39
C VAL A 233 17.02 23.70 36.13
N LEU A 234 16.20 24.06 37.12
CA LEU A 234 14.74 24.09 36.96
C LEU A 234 14.29 25.08 35.90
N ALA A 235 14.91 26.26 35.84
CA ALA A 235 14.60 27.24 34.80
C ALA A 235 14.89 26.68 33.41
N LYS A 236 16.03 25.99 33.21
CA LYS A 236 16.40 25.36 31.94
C LYS A 236 15.53 24.16 31.58
N PHE A 237 15.07 23.39 32.56
CA PHE A 237 14.23 22.22 32.31
C PHE A 237 12.79 22.58 31.89
N LEU A 238 12.32 23.78 32.26
CA LEU A 238 10.98 24.26 31.91
C LEU A 238 10.88 24.84 30.49
N VAL A 239 12.03 25.14 29.85
CA VAL A 239 12.14 25.65 28.47
C VAL A 239 11.94 24.52 27.49
#